data_AF-A0A954AL96-F1
#
_entry.id   AF-A0A954AL96-F1
#
_cell.length_a   1.000
_cell.length_b   1.000
_cell.length_c   1.000
_cell.angle_alpha   90.00
_cell.angle_beta   90.00
_cell.angle_gamma   90.00
#
_symmetry.space_group_name_H-M   'P 1'
#
loop_
_entity.id
_entity.type
_entity.pdbx_description
1 polymer ?
#
loop_
_entity_poly.entity_id
_entity_poly.type
_entity_poly.pdbx_seq_one_letter_code
_entity_poly.pdbx_strand_id
1 'polypeptide(L)'
;MSRGGGGARGGGIAVDMERSDESKKRLRVRWTHPVPTSEESLDFETALAELRGNDPRPLLILRDCDFCKGKDHALLDRTLDNEKTLLFTQWYHCVKLDRRVVEKSHPWHAIFSDEKPPHLLILSWDGSKRIELDGQQKQSRLWNVLSDILSDEYKKSPELAIKAWQRHLDTFDTIISRRKELERQLDERLADGKKVRANKIEKQLADLEKEYKKTLELEAKTLDLILKRAPKAKTVADFDAEVVEDVQSSGSSLLDKIRKDKDKSPVGAGN
;
A
#
# COMPACT_ATOMS: atom_id res chain seq x y z
N MET A 1 2.00 -2.60 68.94
CA MET A 1 1.20 -2.91 67.75
C MET A 1 1.91 -2.33 66.53
N SER A 2 2.30 -3.14 65.55
CA SER A 2 2.51 -2.69 64.16
C SER A 2 2.65 -3.91 63.24
N ARG A 3 1.77 -4.03 62.23
CA ARG A 3 1.79 -5.12 61.24
C ARG A 3 2.29 -4.57 59.91
N GLY A 4 3.58 -4.78 59.61
CA GLY A 4 4.15 -4.48 58.30
C GLY A 4 3.89 -5.63 57.31
N GLY A 5 2.83 -5.54 56.52
CA GLY A 5 2.52 -6.51 55.47
C GLY A 5 3.31 -6.24 54.19
N GLY A 6 4.40 -6.98 53.97
CA GLY A 6 5.17 -6.94 52.72
C GLY A 6 4.42 -7.61 51.58
N GLY A 7 3.75 -6.83 50.73
CA GLY A 7 3.08 -7.33 49.53
C GLY A 7 4.09 -7.76 48.46
N ALA A 8 4.24 -9.06 48.25
CA ALA A 8 5.06 -9.60 47.17
C ALA A 8 4.46 -9.18 45.81
N ARG A 9 5.17 -8.32 45.07
CA ARG A 9 4.83 -7.99 43.68
C ARG A 9 5.15 -9.21 42.83
N GLY A 10 4.12 -9.92 42.38
CA GLY A 10 4.28 -11.01 41.43
C GLY A 10 4.91 -10.51 40.14
N GLY A 11 6.13 -10.94 39.85
CA GLY A 11 6.78 -10.72 38.56
C GLY A 11 6.04 -11.53 37.50
N GLY A 12 5.21 -10.87 36.70
CA GLY A 12 4.66 -11.50 35.50
C GLY A 12 5.80 -11.90 34.57
N ILE A 13 5.80 -13.16 34.15
CA ILE A 13 6.73 -13.65 33.13
C ILE A 13 6.51 -12.79 31.88
N ALA A 14 7.59 -12.21 31.34
CA ALA A 14 7.55 -11.55 30.05
C ALA A 14 7.27 -12.62 28.98
N VAL A 15 6.01 -12.75 28.59
CA VAL A 15 5.62 -13.52 27.41
C VAL A 15 6.05 -12.69 26.21
N ASP A 16 7.05 -13.15 25.48
CA ASP A 16 7.39 -12.59 24.17
C ASP A 16 6.20 -12.84 23.24
N MET A 17 5.35 -11.82 23.10
CA MET A 17 4.18 -11.86 22.22
C MET A 17 4.63 -11.57 20.79
N GLU A 18 5.27 -12.56 20.17
CA GLU A 18 5.45 -12.54 18.72
C GLU A 18 4.09 -12.36 18.02
N ARG A 19 4.04 -11.44 17.05
CA ARG A 19 2.89 -11.28 16.16
C ARG A 19 2.49 -12.62 15.54
N SER A 20 1.20 -12.92 15.54
CA SER A 20 0.66 -14.10 14.86
C SER A 20 0.87 -14.00 13.35
N ASP A 21 0.78 -15.13 12.64
CA ASP A 21 0.87 -15.15 11.18
C ASP A 21 -0.17 -14.24 10.50
N GLU A 22 -1.32 -14.05 11.14
CA GLU A 22 -2.44 -13.23 10.64
C GLU A 22 -2.14 -11.73 10.75
N SER A 23 -1.46 -11.30 11.83
CA SER A 23 -0.91 -9.95 11.96
C SER A 23 0.32 -9.75 11.06
N LYS A 24 1.22 -10.75 10.98
CA LYS A 24 2.40 -10.73 10.07
C LYS A 24 2.01 -10.61 8.59
N LYS A 25 0.83 -11.08 8.16
CA LYS A 25 0.28 -10.85 6.80
C LYS A 25 -0.09 -9.38 6.55
N ARG A 26 -0.64 -8.69 7.56
CA ARG A 26 -1.06 -7.28 7.47
C ARG A 26 0.14 -6.33 7.44
N LEU A 27 1.21 -6.69 8.13
CA LEU A 27 2.47 -5.96 8.18
C LEU A 27 3.37 -6.18 6.94
N ARG A 28 2.81 -6.54 5.79
CA ARG A 28 3.56 -6.69 4.53
C ARG A 28 3.48 -5.42 3.70
N VAL A 29 4.63 -4.87 3.32
CA VAL A 29 4.70 -3.84 2.29
C VAL A 29 4.28 -4.44 0.95
N ARG A 30 3.41 -3.74 0.21
CA ARG A 30 2.94 -4.16 -1.11
C ARG A 30 3.79 -3.48 -2.18
N TRP A 31 5.01 -3.98 -2.37
CA TRP A 31 5.91 -3.47 -3.39
C TRP A 31 5.39 -3.75 -4.80
N THR A 32 5.33 -2.72 -5.63
CA THR A 32 5.23 -2.85 -7.08
C THR A 32 6.62 -2.73 -7.70
N HIS A 33 6.84 -3.52 -8.76
CA HIS A 33 8.08 -3.53 -9.53
C HIS A 33 7.72 -3.15 -10.98
N PRO A 34 7.51 -1.85 -11.25
CA PRO A 34 7.22 -1.40 -12.61
C PRO A 34 8.43 -1.66 -13.51
N VAL A 35 8.16 -1.77 -14.82
CA VAL A 35 9.17 -1.84 -15.88
C VAL A 35 8.93 -0.64 -16.79
N PRO A 36 9.98 0.07 -17.26
CA PRO A 36 9.80 1.18 -18.20
C PRO A 36 9.13 0.74 -19.50
N THR A 37 8.26 1.59 -20.03
CA THR A 37 7.51 1.39 -21.28
C THR A 37 8.37 1.72 -22.50
N SER A 38 9.33 2.63 -22.36
CA SER A 38 10.31 3.03 -23.38
C SER A 38 11.74 2.75 -22.91
N GLU A 39 12.67 2.58 -23.86
CA GLU A 39 14.11 2.56 -23.58
C GLU A 39 14.72 3.97 -23.52
N GLU A 40 13.97 4.99 -23.97
CA GLU A 40 14.41 6.39 -23.99
C GLU A 40 14.39 7.03 -22.60
N SER A 41 15.31 7.97 -22.37
CA SER A 41 15.38 8.73 -21.11
C SER A 41 14.19 9.70 -21.01
N LEU A 42 13.41 9.56 -19.95
CA LEU A 42 12.23 10.38 -19.68
C LEU A 42 12.60 11.57 -18.79
N ASP A 43 11.86 12.66 -18.95
CA ASP A 43 11.88 13.77 -18.00
C ASP A 43 11.24 13.37 -16.67
N PHE A 44 11.40 14.22 -15.65
CA PHE A 44 10.92 13.92 -14.30
C PHE A 44 9.40 13.74 -14.21
N GLU A 45 8.61 14.53 -14.93
CA GLU A 45 7.15 14.48 -14.85
C GLU A 45 6.60 13.22 -15.52
N THR A 46 7.09 12.90 -16.73
CA THR A 46 6.70 11.67 -17.44
C THR A 46 7.13 10.42 -16.67
N ALA A 47 8.37 10.37 -16.16
CA ALA A 47 8.84 9.25 -15.34
C ALA A 47 8.00 9.08 -14.06
N LEU A 48 7.61 10.18 -13.41
CA LEU A 48 6.77 10.14 -12.21
C LEU A 48 5.34 9.69 -12.51
N ALA A 49 4.76 10.14 -13.62
CA ALA A 49 3.45 9.71 -14.08
C ALA A 49 3.43 8.20 -14.39
N GLU A 50 4.46 7.69 -15.06
CA GLU A 50 4.61 6.26 -15.36
C GLU A 50 4.72 5.40 -14.08
N LEU A 51 5.55 5.81 -13.11
CA LEU A 51 5.68 5.09 -11.83
C LEU A 51 4.38 5.08 -11.01
N ARG A 52 3.53 6.10 -11.13
CA ARG A 52 2.19 6.11 -10.52
C ARG A 52 1.22 5.19 -11.24
N GLY A 53 1.22 5.21 -12.56
CA GLY A 53 0.13 4.67 -13.36
C GLY A 53 -1.21 5.24 -12.89
N ASN A 54 -2.16 4.35 -12.56
CA ASN A 54 -3.50 4.73 -12.11
C ASN A 54 -3.67 4.81 -10.58
N ASP A 55 -2.61 4.73 -9.78
CA ASP A 55 -2.72 4.78 -8.32
C ASP A 55 -2.82 6.24 -7.80
N PRO A 56 -3.91 6.63 -7.10
CA PRO A 56 -4.10 7.99 -6.61
C PRO A 56 -3.43 8.26 -5.25
N ARG A 57 -2.69 7.29 -4.69
CA ARG A 57 -2.01 7.44 -3.39
C ARG A 57 -0.67 8.19 -3.55
N PRO A 58 -0.15 8.81 -2.48
CA PRO A 58 1.23 9.30 -2.48
C PRO A 58 2.23 8.17 -2.73
N LEU A 59 3.40 8.52 -3.26
CA LEU A 59 4.44 7.58 -3.66
C LEU A 59 5.47 7.35 -2.55
N LEU A 60 5.84 6.09 -2.36
CA LEU A 60 6.98 5.66 -1.56
C LEU A 60 7.90 4.83 -2.47
N ILE A 61 8.96 5.43 -2.99
CA ILE A 61 9.90 4.79 -3.90
C ILE A 61 11.15 4.35 -3.13
N LEU A 62 11.42 3.04 -3.11
CA LEU A 62 12.65 2.46 -2.59
C LEU A 62 13.57 2.07 -3.75
N ARG A 63 14.81 2.56 -3.74
CA ARG A 63 15.86 2.21 -4.71
C ARG A 63 16.83 1.20 -4.10
N ASP A 64 17.01 0.06 -4.75
CA ASP A 64 18.02 -0.92 -4.33
C ASP A 64 19.46 -0.37 -4.52
N CYS A 65 20.35 -0.72 -3.60
CA CYS A 65 21.78 -0.41 -3.65
C CYS A 65 22.62 -1.63 -3.26
N ASP A 66 23.93 -1.57 -3.47
CA ASP A 66 24.82 -2.72 -3.24
C ASP A 66 24.79 -3.25 -1.79
N PHE A 67 24.57 -2.37 -0.81
CA PHE A 67 24.48 -2.72 0.61
C PHE A 67 23.07 -3.20 1.02
N CYS A 68 22.02 -2.82 0.27
CA CYS A 68 20.62 -3.16 0.56
C CYS A 68 20.02 -4.20 -0.40
N LYS A 69 20.78 -4.71 -1.38
CA LYS A 69 20.29 -5.59 -2.43
C LYS A 69 19.43 -6.74 -1.89
N GLY A 70 18.17 -6.79 -2.32
CA GLY A 70 17.22 -7.83 -1.91
C GLY A 70 16.76 -7.77 -0.43
N LYS A 71 17.00 -6.67 0.29
CA LYS A 71 16.59 -6.48 1.69
C LYS A 71 16.05 -5.06 1.89
N ASP A 72 14.91 -4.92 2.55
CA ASP A 72 14.26 -3.62 2.76
C ASP A 72 14.93 -2.77 3.86
N HIS A 73 16.24 -2.92 4.08
CA HIS A 73 16.98 -2.33 5.22
C HIS A 73 16.97 -0.80 5.25
N ALA A 74 16.88 -0.12 4.11
CA ALA A 74 16.74 1.34 4.08
C ALA A 74 15.38 1.84 4.61
N LEU A 75 14.39 0.95 4.73
CA LEU A 75 13.06 1.21 5.32
C LEU A 75 12.89 0.51 6.69
N LEU A 76 13.52 -0.65 6.87
CA LEU A 76 13.37 -1.58 8.00
C LEU A 76 14.74 -1.95 8.58
N ASP A 77 15.28 -1.11 9.48
CA ASP A 77 16.49 -1.45 10.23
C ASP A 77 16.22 -2.61 11.21
N ARG A 78 17.17 -3.54 11.37
CA ARG A 78 16.97 -4.83 12.05
C ARG A 78 16.79 -4.73 13.56
N THR A 79 16.91 -3.54 14.15
CA THR A 79 17.17 -3.34 15.58
C THR A 79 15.96 -2.88 16.40
N LEU A 80 14.93 -2.33 15.76
CA LEU A 80 13.78 -1.72 16.45
C LEU A 80 12.46 -1.98 15.72
N ASP A 81 11.38 -1.88 16.50
CA ASP A 81 10.00 -2.22 16.18
C ASP A 81 9.44 -1.45 14.96
N ASN A 82 9.73 -1.95 13.76
CA ASN A 82 9.35 -1.33 12.48
C ASN A 82 7.86 -1.47 12.14
N GLU A 83 7.04 -2.07 13.00
CA GLU A 83 5.60 -2.24 12.79
C GLU A 83 4.96 -0.92 12.32
N LYS A 84 5.28 0.20 12.98
CA LYS A 84 4.77 1.51 12.60
C LYS A 84 5.13 1.93 11.17
N THR A 85 6.33 1.61 10.70
CA THR A 85 6.74 1.87 9.31
C THR A 85 5.92 1.02 8.34
N LEU A 86 5.74 -0.27 8.64
CA LEU A 86 4.96 -1.22 7.84
C LEU A 86 3.47 -0.87 7.77
N LEU A 87 2.94 -0.22 8.81
CA LEU A 87 1.58 0.32 8.83
C LEU A 87 1.46 1.58 7.96
N PHE A 88 2.43 2.50 8.00
CA PHE A 88 2.42 3.68 7.12
C PHE A 88 2.35 3.30 5.63
N THR A 89 3.12 2.29 5.18
CA THR A 89 3.21 1.92 3.75
C THR A 89 1.86 1.55 3.11
N GLN A 90 0.86 1.21 3.90
CA GLN A 90 -0.44 0.74 3.43
C GLN A 90 -1.26 1.86 2.74
N TRP A 91 -0.99 3.12 3.12
CA TRP A 91 -1.56 4.31 2.48
C TRP A 91 -0.64 4.92 1.40
N TYR A 92 0.44 4.24 1.04
CA TYR A 92 1.33 4.63 -0.05
C TYR A 92 1.24 3.66 -1.23
N HIS A 93 1.38 4.19 -2.44
CA HIS A 93 1.80 3.39 -3.58
C HIS A 93 3.31 3.13 -3.44
N CYS A 94 3.67 1.90 -3.11
CA CYS A 94 5.02 1.50 -2.73
C CYS A 94 5.74 0.90 -3.93
N VAL A 95 6.65 1.65 -4.53
CA VAL A 95 7.42 1.26 -5.71
C VAL A 95 8.81 0.82 -5.30
N LYS A 96 9.29 -0.32 -5.80
CA LYS A 96 10.66 -0.78 -5.56
C LYS A 96 11.43 -0.92 -6.88
N LEU A 97 12.44 -0.07 -7.02
CA LEU A 97 13.28 0.09 -8.22
C LEU A 97 14.64 -0.59 -8.03
N ASP A 98 15.23 -1.01 -9.14
CA ASP A 98 16.57 -1.60 -9.14
C ASP A 98 17.66 -0.53 -8.95
N ARG A 99 18.93 -0.97 -8.96
CA ARG A 99 20.07 -0.05 -8.90
C ARG A 99 20.25 0.76 -10.19
N ARG A 100 19.87 0.22 -11.35
CA ARG A 100 20.19 0.78 -12.69
C ARG A 100 19.49 2.09 -12.96
N VAL A 101 18.44 2.43 -12.20
CA VAL A 101 17.78 3.75 -12.28
C VAL A 101 18.71 4.95 -12.06
N VAL A 102 19.93 4.76 -11.52
CA VAL A 102 20.95 5.82 -11.42
C VAL A 102 21.82 5.97 -12.67
N GLU A 103 21.72 5.05 -13.63
CA GLU A 103 22.47 5.09 -14.89
C GLU A 103 21.83 6.11 -15.83
N LYS A 104 22.64 6.95 -16.49
CA LYS A 104 22.14 8.04 -17.37
C LYS A 104 21.31 7.56 -18.56
N SER A 105 21.49 6.31 -18.96
CA SER A 105 20.72 5.63 -20.01
C SER A 105 19.39 5.06 -19.52
N HIS A 106 19.11 5.07 -18.22
CA HIS A 106 17.87 4.52 -17.70
C HIS A 106 16.69 5.49 -17.92
N PRO A 107 15.51 5.02 -18.35
CA PRO A 107 14.32 5.85 -18.56
C PRO A 107 13.99 6.77 -17.39
N TRP A 108 13.95 6.22 -16.17
CA TRP A 108 13.65 6.97 -14.94
C TRP A 108 14.85 7.71 -14.30
N HIS A 109 15.96 7.92 -15.02
CA HIS A 109 17.15 8.55 -14.45
C HIS A 109 16.89 9.95 -13.87
N ALA A 110 15.97 10.73 -14.46
CA ALA A 110 15.59 12.07 -13.98
C ALA A 110 15.06 12.10 -12.53
N ILE A 111 14.62 10.97 -11.97
CA ILE A 111 14.19 10.86 -10.57
C ILE A 111 15.38 10.77 -9.61
N PHE A 112 16.54 10.30 -10.09
CA PHE A 112 17.76 10.01 -9.31
C PHE A 112 19.01 10.66 -9.93
N SER A 113 18.87 11.84 -10.54
CA SER A 113 19.93 12.54 -11.27
C SER A 113 21.00 13.20 -10.37
N ASP A 114 20.77 13.26 -9.06
CA ASP A 114 21.66 13.88 -8.08
C ASP A 114 22.98 13.11 -7.90
N GLU A 115 24.07 13.82 -7.54
CA GLU A 115 25.39 13.20 -7.31
C GLU A 115 25.37 12.07 -6.25
N LYS A 116 24.43 12.16 -5.30
CA LYS A 116 24.19 11.19 -4.24
C LYS A 116 22.71 10.79 -4.27
N PRO A 117 22.31 9.89 -5.18
CA PRO A 117 20.89 9.61 -5.41
C PRO A 117 20.23 9.02 -4.15
N PRO A 118 19.04 9.47 -3.76
CA PRO A 118 18.35 9.00 -2.55
C PRO A 118 18.12 7.49 -2.58
N HIS A 119 18.07 6.87 -1.39
CA HIS A 119 17.65 5.46 -1.25
C HIS A 119 16.14 5.33 -1.11
N LEU A 120 15.51 6.30 -0.45
CA LEU A 120 14.08 6.36 -0.25
C LEU A 120 13.58 7.75 -0.66
N LEU A 121 12.64 7.79 -1.59
CA LEU A 121 12.01 9.01 -2.10
C LEU A 121 10.53 8.96 -1.77
N ILE A 122 10.04 9.96 -1.04
CA ILE A 122 8.64 10.03 -0.60
C ILE A 122 8.03 11.25 -1.28
N LEU A 123 6.99 11.04 -2.08
CA LEU A 123 6.32 12.11 -2.81
C LEU A 123 4.83 12.17 -2.49
N SER A 124 4.27 13.37 -2.60
CA SER A 124 2.82 13.58 -2.70
C SER A 124 2.23 12.89 -3.95
N TRP A 125 0.91 12.96 -4.10
CA TRP A 125 0.31 12.96 -5.43
C TRP A 125 0.57 14.32 -6.10
N ASP A 126 0.43 14.42 -7.43
CA ASP A 126 1.07 15.42 -8.32
C ASP A 126 2.62 15.42 -8.28
N GLY A 127 3.26 15.60 -7.13
CA GLY A 127 4.72 15.58 -6.96
C GLY A 127 5.30 16.86 -6.36
N SER A 128 4.45 17.84 -6.07
CA SER A 128 4.79 19.13 -5.45
C SER A 128 5.58 19.02 -4.13
N LYS A 129 5.35 17.96 -3.35
CA LYS A 129 6.12 17.66 -2.14
C LYS A 129 7.01 16.44 -2.40
N ARG A 130 8.31 16.69 -2.61
CA ARG A 130 9.36 15.67 -2.79
C ARG A 130 10.27 15.67 -1.56
N ILE A 131 10.39 14.54 -0.87
CA ILE A 131 11.25 14.40 0.32
C ILE A 131 12.20 13.22 0.12
N GLU A 132 13.49 13.53 0.22
CA GLU A 132 14.60 12.62 -0.01
C GLU A 132 15.21 12.12 1.29
N LEU A 133 15.49 10.82 1.33
CA LEU A 133 16.09 10.13 2.46
C LEU A 133 17.22 9.22 1.98
N ASP A 134 18.36 9.34 2.67
CA ASP A 134 19.63 8.67 2.36
C ASP A 134 19.69 7.22 2.85
N GLY A 135 18.68 6.74 3.58
CA GLY A 135 18.64 5.41 4.19
C GLY A 135 19.36 5.33 5.54
N GLN A 136 19.93 6.43 6.03
CA GLN A 136 20.60 6.53 7.34
C GLN A 136 19.84 7.41 8.35
N GLN A 137 18.64 7.89 7.98
CA GLN A 137 17.77 8.66 8.85
C GLN A 137 17.29 7.87 10.08
N LYS A 138 17.12 8.57 11.21
CA LYS A 138 16.41 8.03 12.39
C LYS A 138 14.96 7.67 12.03
N GLN A 139 14.44 6.55 12.56
CA GLN A 139 13.04 6.11 12.37
C GLN A 139 12.02 7.22 12.69
N SER A 140 12.25 8.04 13.72
CA SER A 140 11.35 9.17 14.04
C SER A 140 11.27 10.23 12.94
N ARG A 141 12.37 10.51 12.22
CA ARG A 141 12.36 11.40 11.04
C ARG A 141 11.55 10.77 9.92
N LEU A 142 11.75 9.47 9.65
CA LEU A 142 10.98 8.73 8.64
C LEU A 142 9.48 8.76 8.94
N TRP A 143 9.07 8.45 10.19
CA TRP A 143 7.66 8.49 10.61
C TRP A 143 7.04 9.88 10.53
N ASN A 144 7.79 10.93 10.86
CA ASN A 144 7.30 12.30 10.72
C ASN A 144 7.05 12.65 9.25
N VAL A 145 7.99 12.33 8.35
CA VAL A 145 7.84 12.56 6.90
C VAL A 145 6.66 11.78 6.31
N LEU A 146 6.47 10.52 6.71
CA LEU A 146 5.33 9.70 6.28
C LEU A 146 4.01 10.26 6.82
N SER A 147 3.95 10.65 8.10
CA SER A 147 2.75 11.24 8.71
C SER A 147 2.38 12.58 8.07
N ASP A 148 3.38 13.40 7.75
CA ASP A 148 3.24 14.73 7.14
C ASP A 148 2.65 14.64 5.71
N ILE A 149 3.23 13.82 4.83
CA ILE A 149 2.69 13.62 3.47
C ILE A 149 1.29 12.97 3.50
N LEU A 150 1.03 12.00 4.38
CA LEU A 150 -0.31 11.44 4.52
C LEU A 150 -1.33 12.46 5.04
N SER A 151 -0.93 13.35 5.96
CA SER A 151 -1.80 14.41 6.48
C SER A 151 -2.14 15.45 5.42
N ASP A 152 -1.27 15.66 4.43
CA ASP A 152 -1.54 16.50 3.25
C ASP A 152 -2.48 15.82 2.25
N GLU A 153 -2.35 14.51 2.01
CA GLU A 153 -3.14 13.80 0.99
C GLU A 153 -4.49 13.24 1.47
N TYR A 154 -4.67 13.00 2.78
CA TYR A 154 -5.85 12.32 3.33
C TYR A 154 -6.66 13.18 4.32
N LYS A 155 -7.97 12.94 4.39
CA LYS A 155 -8.89 13.70 5.26
C LYS A 155 -8.84 13.28 6.73
N LYS A 156 -8.58 12.00 7.02
CA LYS A 156 -8.46 11.47 8.38
C LYS A 156 -7.00 11.45 8.84
N SER A 157 -6.76 11.59 10.15
CA SER A 157 -5.41 11.59 10.72
C SER A 157 -4.73 10.22 10.59
N PRO A 158 -3.54 10.12 9.96
CA PRO A 158 -2.81 8.86 9.83
C PRO A 158 -2.31 8.34 11.19
N GLU A 159 -1.94 9.22 12.13
CA GLU A 159 -1.45 8.81 13.44
C GLU A 159 -2.52 8.13 14.31
N LEU A 160 -3.76 8.63 14.23
CA LEU A 160 -4.88 8.00 14.93
C LEU A 160 -5.23 6.65 14.31
N ALA A 161 -5.16 6.55 12.97
CA ALA A 161 -5.39 5.30 12.26
C ALA A 161 -4.32 4.23 12.57
N ILE A 162 -3.04 4.61 12.62
CA ILE A 162 -1.96 3.70 13.08
C ILE A 162 -2.25 3.20 14.49
N LYS A 163 -2.52 4.09 15.45
CA LYS A 163 -2.84 3.69 16.84
C LYS A 163 -4.09 2.79 16.93
N ALA A 164 -5.07 2.98 16.04
CA ALA A 164 -6.22 2.09 15.95
C ALA A 164 -5.84 0.73 15.36
N TRP A 165 -5.03 0.70 14.29
CA TRP A 165 -4.64 -0.54 13.62
C TRP A 165 -3.74 -1.42 14.49
N GLN A 166 -2.79 -0.84 15.24
CA GLN A 166 -1.98 -1.59 16.21
C GLN A 166 -2.87 -2.35 17.21
N ARG A 167 -3.91 -1.71 17.74
CA ARG A 167 -4.89 -2.37 18.62
C ARG A 167 -5.67 -3.48 17.92
N HIS A 168 -5.98 -3.33 16.63
CA HIS A 168 -6.61 -4.40 15.84
C HIS A 168 -5.65 -5.59 15.66
N LEU A 169 -4.34 -5.36 15.47
CA LEU A 169 -3.32 -6.43 15.44
C LEU A 169 -3.23 -7.16 16.80
N ASP A 170 -3.17 -6.42 17.90
CA ASP A 170 -3.20 -6.99 19.26
C ASP A 170 -4.47 -7.85 19.48
N THR A 171 -5.60 -7.39 18.93
CA THR A 171 -6.89 -8.09 18.98
C THR A 171 -6.86 -9.36 18.11
N PHE A 172 -6.33 -9.30 16.89
CA PHE A 172 -6.15 -10.48 16.03
C PHE A 172 -5.23 -11.52 16.69
N ASP A 173 -4.10 -11.11 17.24
CA ASP A 173 -3.17 -12.01 17.94
C ASP A 173 -3.84 -12.70 19.14
N THR A 174 -4.61 -11.93 19.92
CA THR A 174 -5.40 -12.43 21.05
C THR A 174 -6.45 -13.45 20.59
N ILE A 175 -7.22 -13.14 19.55
CA ILE A 175 -8.26 -14.03 19.00
C ILE A 175 -7.64 -15.32 18.47
N ILE A 176 -6.57 -15.25 17.68
CA ILE A 176 -5.92 -16.43 17.08
C ILE A 176 -5.29 -17.32 18.15
N SER A 177 -4.62 -16.73 19.15
CA SER A 177 -4.08 -17.47 20.30
C SER A 177 -5.19 -18.17 21.09
N ARG A 178 -6.26 -17.44 21.42
CA ARG A 178 -7.39 -17.97 22.19
C ARG A 178 -8.16 -19.04 21.42
N ARG A 179 -8.30 -18.89 20.10
CA ARG A 179 -8.95 -19.86 19.20
C ARG A 179 -8.19 -21.19 19.21
N LYS A 180 -6.88 -21.19 18.98
CA LYS A 180 -6.04 -22.41 19.00
C LYS A 180 -6.17 -23.18 20.32
N GLU A 181 -6.18 -22.46 21.44
CA GLU A 181 -6.35 -23.06 22.77
C GLU A 181 -7.75 -23.62 23.00
N LEU A 182 -8.80 -22.96 22.50
CA LEU A 182 -10.17 -23.47 22.58
C LEU A 182 -10.41 -24.67 21.64
N GLU A 183 -9.82 -24.68 20.44
CA GLU A 183 -9.85 -25.82 19.52
C GLU A 183 -9.18 -27.05 20.17
N ARG A 184 -7.98 -26.90 20.75
CA ARG A 184 -7.32 -27.96 21.54
C ARG A 184 -8.19 -28.47 22.69
N GLN A 185 -8.80 -27.57 23.46
CA GLN A 185 -9.71 -27.96 24.54
C GLN A 185 -10.97 -28.67 24.02
N LEU A 186 -11.49 -28.29 22.84
CA LEU A 186 -12.66 -28.94 22.24
C LEU A 186 -12.37 -30.40 21.91
N ASP A 187 -11.24 -30.66 21.24
CA ASP A 187 -10.79 -32.01 20.89
C ASP A 187 -10.65 -32.90 22.13
N GLU A 188 -10.01 -32.39 23.18
CA GLU A 188 -9.90 -33.08 24.48
C GLU A 188 -11.27 -33.38 25.10
N ARG A 189 -12.24 -32.44 25.03
CA ARG A 189 -13.59 -32.66 25.57
C ARG A 189 -14.44 -33.62 24.75
N LEU A 190 -14.23 -33.68 23.43
CA LEU A 190 -14.89 -34.63 22.55
C LEU A 190 -14.35 -36.04 22.76
N ALA A 191 -13.03 -36.22 22.88
CA ALA A 191 -12.40 -37.50 23.24
C ALA A 191 -12.86 -38.00 24.62
N ASP A 192 -12.98 -37.10 25.60
CA ASP A 192 -13.56 -37.32 26.93
C ASP A 192 -15.07 -37.69 26.93
N GLY A 193 -15.78 -37.57 25.80
CA GLY A 193 -17.24 -37.72 25.72
C GLY A 193 -18.06 -36.62 26.42
N LYS A 194 -17.43 -35.51 26.87
CA LYS A 194 -18.03 -34.47 27.74
C LYS A 194 -18.84 -33.43 26.95
N LYS A 195 -19.85 -33.88 26.19
CA LYS A 195 -20.67 -33.07 25.25
C LYS A 195 -21.10 -31.71 25.79
N VAL A 196 -21.67 -31.62 27.00
CA VAL A 196 -22.12 -30.33 27.58
C VAL A 196 -21.00 -29.29 27.69
N ARG A 197 -19.76 -29.71 27.96
CA ARG A 197 -18.60 -28.82 27.99
C ARG A 197 -18.08 -28.48 26.60
N ALA A 198 -18.13 -29.43 25.66
CA ALA A 198 -17.81 -29.20 24.25
C ALA A 198 -18.72 -28.11 23.65
N ASN A 199 -20.04 -28.22 23.80
CA ASN A 199 -21.01 -27.22 23.32
C ASN A 199 -20.75 -25.81 23.89
N LYS A 200 -20.22 -25.69 25.12
CA LYS A 200 -19.82 -24.39 25.69
C LYS A 200 -18.58 -23.81 25.00
N ILE A 201 -17.61 -24.65 24.64
CA ILE A 201 -16.40 -24.26 23.90
C ILE A 201 -16.77 -23.88 22.46
N GLU A 202 -17.62 -24.64 21.79
CA GLU A 202 -18.17 -24.32 20.46
C GLU A 202 -18.84 -22.93 20.45
N LYS A 203 -19.63 -22.60 21.48
CA LYS A 203 -20.20 -21.26 21.63
C LYS A 203 -19.12 -20.18 21.77
N GLN A 204 -18.06 -20.43 22.55
CA GLN A 204 -16.95 -19.48 22.71
C GLN A 204 -16.18 -19.28 21.39
N LEU A 205 -15.98 -20.34 20.60
CA LEU A 205 -15.41 -20.26 19.25
C LEU A 205 -16.31 -19.45 18.30
N ALA A 206 -17.62 -19.67 18.34
CA ALA A 206 -18.59 -18.89 17.56
C ALA A 206 -18.67 -17.41 17.95
N ASP A 207 -18.43 -17.08 19.22
CA ASP A 207 -18.37 -15.69 19.69
C ASP A 207 -17.03 -15.02 19.29
N LEU A 208 -15.89 -15.73 19.35
CA LEU A 208 -14.61 -15.26 18.80
C LEU A 208 -14.66 -15.02 17.29
N GLU A 209 -15.35 -15.86 16.52
CA GLU A 209 -15.53 -15.69 15.07
C GLU A 209 -16.33 -14.41 14.74
N LYS A 210 -17.29 -14.01 15.58
CA LYS A 210 -17.97 -12.70 15.46
C LYS A 210 -17.03 -11.54 15.79
N GLU A 211 -16.21 -11.69 16.82
CA GLU A 211 -15.22 -10.68 17.21
C GLU A 211 -14.17 -10.48 16.11
N TYR A 212 -13.72 -11.57 15.48
CA TYR A 212 -12.82 -11.57 14.33
C TYR A 212 -13.42 -10.77 13.16
N LYS A 213 -14.67 -11.07 12.77
CA LYS A 213 -15.39 -10.33 11.70
C LYS A 213 -15.56 -8.85 12.03
N LYS A 214 -15.94 -8.53 13.26
CA LYS A 214 -16.02 -7.13 13.73
C LYS A 214 -14.66 -6.43 13.64
N THR A 215 -13.57 -7.11 13.95
CA THR A 215 -12.21 -6.57 13.86
C THR A 215 -11.79 -6.32 12.41
N LEU A 216 -12.17 -7.20 11.47
CA LEU A 216 -12.00 -6.96 10.02
C LEU A 216 -12.76 -5.71 9.54
N GLU A 217 -14.00 -5.49 10.00
CA GLU A 217 -14.76 -4.28 9.65
C GLU A 217 -14.11 -3.01 10.21
N LEU A 218 -13.54 -3.07 11.42
CA LEU A 218 -12.82 -1.95 12.04
C LEU A 218 -11.49 -1.68 11.36
N GLU A 219 -10.77 -2.71 10.92
CA GLU A 219 -9.58 -2.63 10.08
C GLU A 219 -9.90 -1.93 8.75
N ALA A 220 -10.96 -2.35 8.03
CA ALA A 220 -11.39 -1.71 6.79
C ALA A 220 -11.73 -0.22 6.98
N LYS A 221 -12.41 0.14 8.08
CA LYS A 221 -12.72 1.54 8.44
C LYS A 221 -11.49 2.36 8.82
N THR A 222 -10.44 1.71 9.34
CA THR A 222 -9.15 2.33 9.69
C THR A 222 -8.29 2.57 8.46
N LEU A 223 -8.34 1.65 7.50
CA LEU A 223 -7.67 1.74 6.20
C LEU A 223 -8.23 2.84 5.30
N ASP A 224 -9.55 3.05 5.32
CA ASP A 224 -10.18 4.18 4.65
C ASP A 224 -9.81 5.51 5.34
N LEU A 225 -8.73 6.17 4.92
CA LEU A 225 -8.42 7.54 5.36
C LEU A 225 -9.12 8.64 4.53
N ILE A 226 -9.80 8.27 3.45
CA ILE A 226 -10.42 9.14 2.43
C ILE A 226 -9.42 10.13 1.81
N LEU A 227 -8.97 9.85 0.59
CA LEU A 227 -8.14 10.79 -0.19
C LEU A 227 -8.83 12.15 -0.34
N LYS A 228 -8.08 13.25 -0.18
CA LYS A 228 -8.54 14.61 -0.51
C LYS A 228 -8.73 14.76 -2.00
N ARG A 229 -7.75 14.27 -2.77
CA ARG A 229 -7.70 14.25 -4.24
C ARG A 229 -8.21 12.93 -4.81
N ALA A 230 -9.40 12.49 -4.37
CA ALA A 230 -10.00 11.31 -4.98
C ALA A 230 -10.16 11.54 -6.49
N PRO A 231 -9.68 10.63 -7.37
CA PRO A 231 -9.90 10.77 -8.80
C PRO A 231 -11.41 10.82 -9.04
N LYS A 232 -11.87 11.78 -9.85
CA LYS A 232 -13.29 11.86 -10.21
C LYS A 232 -13.67 10.52 -10.83
N ALA A 233 -14.64 9.83 -10.25
CA ALA A 233 -15.17 8.62 -10.86
C ALA A 233 -15.71 9.00 -12.23
N LYS A 234 -15.17 8.39 -13.31
CA LYS A 234 -15.63 8.63 -14.68
C LYS A 234 -17.14 8.46 -14.72
N THR A 235 -17.83 9.56 -15.00
CA THR A 235 -19.27 9.59 -15.23
C THR A 235 -19.56 9.08 -16.64
N VAL A 236 -20.82 8.75 -16.94
CA VAL A 236 -21.21 8.32 -18.30
C VAL A 236 -20.83 9.37 -19.35
N ALA A 237 -20.93 10.66 -19.00
CA ALA A 237 -20.51 11.77 -19.86
C ALA A 237 -19.00 11.80 -20.16
N ASP A 238 -18.15 11.28 -19.28
CA ASP A 238 -16.71 11.18 -19.52
C ASP A 238 -16.38 10.04 -20.51
N PHE A 239 -17.19 8.97 -20.53
CA PHE A 239 -17.10 7.92 -21.56
C PHE A 239 -17.64 8.39 -22.91
N ASP A 240 -18.75 9.14 -22.93
CA ASP A 240 -19.29 9.73 -24.16
C ASP A 240 -18.30 10.73 -24.80
N ALA A 241 -17.50 11.44 -24.00
CA ALA A 241 -16.47 12.36 -24.47
C ALA A 241 -15.29 11.63 -25.17
N GLU A 242 -14.76 10.56 -24.58
CA GLU A 242 -13.66 9.77 -25.17
C GLU A 242 -14.07 9.15 -26.53
N VAL A 243 -15.34 8.73 -26.68
CA VAL A 243 -15.86 8.22 -27.97
C VAL A 243 -15.93 9.31 -29.05
N VAL A 244 -16.17 10.58 -28.70
CA VAL A 244 -16.25 11.67 -29.68
C VAL A 244 -14.85 12.05 -30.21
N GLU A 245 -13.81 12.01 -29.39
CA GLU A 245 -12.43 12.27 -29.84
C GLU A 245 -11.92 11.17 -30.80
N ASP A 246 -12.20 9.90 -30.52
CA ASP A 246 -11.86 8.78 -31.41
C ASP A 246 -12.61 8.83 -32.76
N VAL A 247 -13.88 9.26 -32.75
CA VAL A 247 -14.67 9.42 -34.00
C VAL A 247 -14.19 10.62 -34.82
N GLN A 248 -13.71 11.70 -34.19
CA GLN A 248 -13.17 12.86 -34.92
C GLN A 248 -11.79 12.59 -35.53
N SER A 249 -10.93 11.78 -34.88
CA SER A 249 -9.63 11.40 -35.45
C SER A 249 -9.74 10.41 -36.62
N SER A 250 -10.73 9.52 -36.60
CA SER A 250 -10.90 8.45 -37.59
C SER A 250 -11.85 8.78 -38.76
N GLY A 251 -12.85 9.65 -38.55
CA GLY A 251 -13.94 9.89 -39.52
C GLY A 251 -13.60 10.75 -40.74
N SER A 252 -12.54 11.56 -40.70
CA SER A 252 -12.26 12.58 -41.72
C SER A 252 -11.55 12.07 -42.97
N SER A 253 -10.72 11.01 -42.87
CA SER A 253 -9.87 10.53 -43.97
C SER A 253 -10.60 9.74 -45.08
N LEU A 254 -11.75 9.14 -44.76
CA LEU A 254 -12.38 8.11 -45.62
C LEU A 254 -13.40 8.71 -46.60
N LEU A 255 -14.18 9.71 -46.18
CA LEU A 255 -15.17 10.37 -47.04
C LEU A 255 -14.54 11.29 -48.10
N ASP A 256 -13.41 11.94 -47.79
CA ASP A 256 -12.70 12.79 -48.75
C ASP A 256 -12.03 12.00 -49.89
N LYS A 257 -11.62 10.75 -49.64
CA LYS A 257 -11.15 9.85 -50.71
C LYS A 257 -12.28 9.49 -51.68
N ILE A 258 -13.45 9.12 -51.15
CA ILE A 258 -14.62 8.75 -51.97
C ILE A 258 -15.13 9.91 -52.83
N ARG A 259 -15.03 11.16 -52.35
CA ARG A 259 -15.34 12.35 -53.18
C ARG A 259 -14.33 12.54 -54.31
N LYS A 260 -13.03 12.38 -54.06
CA LYS A 260 -11.97 12.63 -55.06
C LYS A 260 -11.99 11.67 -56.26
N ASP A 261 -12.48 10.44 -56.08
CA ASP A 261 -12.55 9.45 -57.17
C ASP A 261 -13.78 9.63 -58.07
N LYS A 262 -14.81 10.38 -57.65
CA LYS A 262 -16.02 10.60 -58.46
C LYS A 262 -15.86 11.62 -59.58
N ASP A 263 -14.93 12.57 -59.44
CA ASP A 263 -14.63 13.60 -60.45
C ASP A 263 -13.70 13.10 -61.58
N LYS A 264 -13.27 11.83 -61.55
CA LYS A 264 -12.46 11.20 -62.62
C LYS A 264 -13.27 10.20 -63.47
N SER A 265 -14.43 10.63 -63.96
CA SER A 265 -15.12 9.94 -65.07
C SER A 265 -14.75 10.60 -66.41
N PRO A 266 -14.09 9.90 -67.34
CA PRO A 266 -13.75 10.49 -68.63
C PRO A 266 -14.99 10.59 -69.52
N VAL A 267 -15.37 11.81 -69.89
CA VAL A 267 -16.28 12.05 -71.03
C VAL A 267 -15.56 11.61 -72.30
N GLY A 268 -16.18 10.70 -73.05
CA GLY A 268 -15.52 10.03 -74.17
C GLY A 268 -15.72 10.70 -75.54
N ALA A 269 -15.06 10.07 -76.53
CA ALA A 269 -15.36 10.02 -77.96
C ALA A 269 -15.36 11.34 -78.79
N GLY A 270 -14.73 11.30 -79.97
CA GLY A 270 -14.99 12.30 -81.01
C GLY A 270 -14.00 12.46 -82.17
N ASN A 271 -13.72 11.35 -82.89
CA ASN A 271 -13.11 11.23 -84.24
C ASN A 271 -11.64 10.82 -84.36
#